data_AF-A0A2E5G2K9-F1
#
_entry.id   AF-A0A2E5G2K9-F1
#
_cell.length_a   1.000
_cell.length_b   1.000
_cell.length_c   1.000
_cell.angle_alpha   90.00
_cell.angle_beta   90.00
_cell.angle_gamma   90.00
#
_symmetry.space_group_name_H-M   'P 1'
#
loop_
_entity.id
_entity.type
_entity.pdbx_description
1 polymer ?
#
loop_
_entity_poly.entity_id
_entity_poly.type
_entity_poly.pdbx_seq_one_letter_code
_entity_poly.pdbx_strand_id
1 'polypeptide(L)' 'MAMLRLMFVLVTTWFMISGCEKALFPPDAQRTPYERFQVLRGHYRSATQTNAFGGEQPALRERLQPLESR' A
#
# COMPACT_ATOMS: atom_id res chain seq x y z
N MET A 1 1.73 -39.94 22.19
CA MET A 1 0.66 -39.66 21.20
C MET A 1 -0.28 -38.53 21.63
N ALA A 2 -0.75 -38.48 22.88
CA ALA A 2 -1.64 -37.40 23.36
C ALA A 2 -1.04 -35.98 23.26
N MET A 3 0.25 -35.83 23.60
CA MET A 3 0.95 -34.54 23.54
C MET A 3 1.08 -33.99 22.11
N LEU A 4 1.31 -34.86 21.11
CA LEU A 4 1.37 -34.48 19.70
C LEU A 4 -0.01 -34.05 19.17
N ARG A 5 -1.09 -34.72 19.59
CA ARG A 5 -2.47 -34.35 19.25
C ARG A 5 -2.84 -33.00 19.84
N LEU A 6 -2.43 -32.72 21.08
CA LEU A 6 -2.71 -31.47 21.76
C LEU A 6 -1.99 -30.29 21.11
N MET A 7 -0.73 -30.47 20.69
CA MET A 7 -0.01 -29.45 19.92
C MET A 7 -0.66 -29.18 18.56
N PHE A 8 -1.11 -30.23 17.86
CA PHE A 8 -1.75 -30.06 16.56
C PHE A 8 -3.05 -29.24 16.67
N VAL A 9 -3.88 -29.52 17.68
CA VAL A 9 -5.09 -28.74 17.97
C VAL A 9 -4.73 -27.27 18.23
N LEU A 10 -3.78 -27.00 19.12
CA LEU A 10 -3.38 -25.62 19.46
C LEU A 10 -2.88 -24.82 18.26
N VAL A 11 -2.05 -25.43 17.39
CA VAL A 11 -1.53 -24.76 16.19
C VAL A 11 -2.67 -24.45 15.20
N THR A 12 -3.58 -25.40 14.97
CA THR A 12 -4.72 -25.18 14.08
C THR A 12 -5.68 -24.10 14.61
N THR A 13 -5.93 -24.07 15.91
CA THR A 13 -6.75 -23.03 16.55
C THR A 13 -6.08 -21.66 16.44
N TRP A 14 -4.77 -21.58 16.60
CA TRP A 14 -4.03 -20.32 16.47
C TRP A 14 -4.14 -19.74 15.05
N PHE A 15 -3.97 -20.58 14.02
CA PHE A 15 -4.12 -20.17 12.63
C PHE A 15 -5.54 -19.73 12.27
N MET A 16 -6.56 -20.33 12.88
CA MET A 16 -7.97 -19.95 12.65
C MET A 16 -8.34 -18.61 13.31
N ILE A 17 -7.66 -18.24 14.40
CA ILE A 17 -7.91 -16.96 15.09
C ILE A 17 -7.00 -15.85 14.54
N SER A 18 -5.83 -16.19 13.97
CA SER A 18 -5.01 -15.22 13.24
C SER A 18 -5.68 -14.86 11.91
N GLY A 19 -6.54 -13.85 11.93
CA GLY A 19 -7.08 -13.25 10.71
C GLY A 19 -5.98 -12.59 9.89
N CYS A 20 -6.10 -12.64 8.57
CA CYS A 20 -5.29 -11.82 7.69
C CYS A 20 -5.80 -10.39 7.77
N GLU A 21 -5.24 -9.58 8.68
CA GLU A 21 -5.55 -8.15 8.72
C GLU A 21 -4.80 -7.44 7.59
N LYS A 22 -5.55 -6.72 6.76
CA LYS A 22 -4.98 -5.82 5.76
C LYS A 22 -5.26 -4.40 6.20
N ALA A 23 -4.20 -3.58 6.23
CA ALA A 23 -4.37 -2.15 6.45
C ALA A 23 -5.38 -1.59 5.44
N LEU A 24 -6.41 -0.89 5.94
CA LEU A 24 -7.46 -0.31 5.11
C LEU A 24 -6.88 0.68 4.08
N PHE A 25 -5.81 1.38 4.47
CA PHE A 25 -5.07 2.33 3.64
C PHE A 25 -3.57 2.07 3.72
N PRO A 26 -3.05 1.08 2.97
CA PRO A 26 -1.61 0.88 2.86
C PRO A 26 -0.94 2.15 2.32
N PRO A 27 0.26 2.51 2.79
CA PRO A 27 0.94 3.73 2.35
C PRO A 27 1.18 3.75 0.83
N ASP A 28 1.44 2.58 0.25
CA ASP A 28 1.75 2.41 -1.18
C ASP A 28 0.51 2.11 -2.05
N ALA A 29 -0.69 2.06 -1.45
CA ALA A 29 -1.90 1.81 -2.21
C ALA A 29 -2.35 3.06 -2.96
N GLN A 30 -2.80 2.86 -4.20
CA GLN A 30 -3.46 3.90 -5.00
C GLN A 30 -4.67 4.42 -4.23
N ARG A 31 -4.73 5.73 -3.97
CA ARG A 31 -5.76 6.35 -3.13
C ARG A 31 -7.01 6.74 -3.89
N THR A 32 -6.89 6.90 -5.22
CA THR A 32 -8.02 7.34 -6.07
C THR A 32 -8.15 6.51 -7.34
N PRO A 33 -9.38 6.36 -7.89
CA PRO A 33 -9.58 5.76 -9.21
C PRO A 33 -8.79 6.48 -10.31
N TYR A 34 -8.56 7.78 -10.14
CA TYR A 34 -7.79 8.60 -11.08
C TYR A 34 -6.29 8.26 -11.08
N GLU A 35 -5.69 7.95 -9.93
CA GLU A 35 -4.32 7.45 -9.84
C GLU A 35 -4.18 6.11 -10.56
N ARG A 36 -5.13 5.19 -10.37
CA ARG A 36 -5.16 3.91 -11.09
C ARG A 36 -5.20 4.12 -12.60
N PHE A 37 -6.06 5.01 -13.07
CA PHE A 37 -6.16 5.36 -14.49
C PHE A 37 -4.83 5.89 -15.04
N GLN A 38 -4.15 6.79 -14.32
CA GLN A 38 -2.85 7.33 -14.73
C GLN A 38 -1.76 6.25 -14.80
N VAL A 39 -1.70 5.35 -13.81
CA VAL A 39 -0.75 4.22 -13.79
C VAL A 39 -0.93 3.34 -15.02
N LEU A 40 -2.18 2.98 -15.34
CA LEU A 40 -2.51 2.14 -16.49
C LEU A 40 -2.12 2.78 -17.83
N ARG A 41 -2.00 4.11 -17.90
CA ARG A 41 -1.59 4.85 -19.09
C ARG A 41 -0.12 5.28 -19.08
N GLY A 42 0.66 4.90 -18.07
CA GLY A 42 2.06 5.31 -17.94
C GLY A 42 2.25 6.78 -17.57
N HIS A 43 1.22 7.43 -17.04
CA HIS A 43 1.24 8.83 -16.58
C HIS A 43 1.31 8.95 -15.05
N TYR A 44 1.85 7.94 -14.37
CA TYR A 44 1.99 7.99 -12.91
C TYR A 44 2.87 9.16 -12.47
N ARG A 45 2.47 9.82 -11.38
CA ARG A 45 3.17 10.94 -10.74
C ARG A 45 3.22 10.70 -9.24
N SER A 46 4.36 10.97 -8.61
CA SER A 46 4.49 10.74 -7.17
C SER A 46 3.56 11.65 -6.37
N ALA A 47 3.08 11.17 -5.22
CA ALA A 47 2.28 11.99 -4.32
C ALA A 47 3.16 12.98 -3.53
N THR A 48 4.36 12.52 -3.15
CA THR A 48 5.33 13.25 -2.35
C THR A 48 6.68 13.34 -3.06
N GLN A 49 7.46 14.34 -2.68
CA GLN A 49 8.84 14.55 -3.09
C GLN A 49 9.68 14.92 -1.86
N THR A 50 10.95 14.55 -1.88
CA THR A 50 11.90 14.99 -0.85
C THR A 50 12.22 16.47 -1.05
N ASN A 51 12.16 17.24 0.02
CA ASN A 51 12.52 18.65 0.02
C ASN A 51 14.04 18.85 0.26
N ALA A 52 14.52 20.09 0.20
CA ALA A 52 15.94 20.41 0.39
C ALA A 52 16.47 20.07 1.78
N PHE A 53 15.60 19.89 2.76
CA PHE A 53 15.92 19.56 4.15
C PHE A 53 15.71 18.07 4.47
N GLY A 54 15.45 17.22 3.46
CA GLY A 54 15.22 15.79 3.64
C GLY A 54 13.82 15.40 4.13
N GLY A 55 12.92 16.36 4.32
CA GLY A 55 11.52 16.11 4.67
C GLY A 55 10.66 15.75 3.46
N GLU A 56 9.56 15.05 3.68
CA GLU A 56 8.56 14.82 2.62
C GLU A 56 7.62 16.01 2.48
N GLN A 57 7.35 16.41 1.23
CA GLN A 57 6.35 17.41 0.90
C GLN A 57 5.53 16.95 -0.31
N PRO A 58 4.30 17.47 -0.52
CA PRO A 58 3.50 17.13 -1.69
C PRO A 58 4.18 17.54 -3.00
N ALA A 59 4.18 16.66 -4.00
CA ALA A 59 4.78 16.90 -5.32
C ALA A 59 3.88 17.73 -6.25
N LEU A 60 3.46 18.92 -5.79
CA LEU A 60 2.43 19.73 -6.46
C LEU A 60 2.77 20.08 -7.90
N ARG A 61 4.03 20.45 -8.19
CA ARG A 61 4.44 20.84 -9.55
C ARG A 61 4.25 19.69 -10.52
N GLU A 62 4.70 18.50 -10.15
CA GLU A 62 4.56 17.32 -10.99
C GLU A 62 3.08 16.98 -11.15
N ARG A 63 2.30 16.97 -10.07
CA ARG A 63 0.86 16.61 -10.10
C ARG A 63 0.00 17.59 -10.90
N LEU A 64 0.33 18.87 -10.91
CA LEU A 64 -0.45 19.91 -11.58
C LEU A 64 -0.04 20.16 -13.04
N GLN A 65 1.00 19.48 -13.55
CA GLN A 65 1.37 19.61 -14.95
C GLN A 65 0.25 19.07 -15.88
N PRO A 66 -0.01 19.69 -17.04
CA PRO A 66 -0.87 19.09 -18.04
C PRO A 66 -0.35 17.70 -18.44
N LEU A 67 -1.25 16.78 -18.78
CA LEU A 67 -0.85 15.44 -19.26
C LEU A 67 -0.31 15.49 -20.71
N GLU A 68 -0.71 16.50 -21.46
CA GLU A 68 -0.47 16.66 -22.90
C GLU A 68 0.90 17.29 -23.22
N SER A 69 1.64 17.78 -22.23
CA SER A 69 2.88 18.53 -22.45
C SER A 69 4.15 17.65 -22.50
N ARG A 70 4.02 16.33 -22.63
CA ARG A 70 5.14 15.38 -22.62
C ARG A 70 5.27 14.65 -23.96
#